data_AF-A0A1F6CS32-F1
#
_entry.id   AF-A0A1F6CS32-F1
#
_cell.length_a   1.000
_cell.length_b   1.000
_cell.length_c   1.000
_cell.angle_alpha   90.00
_cell.angle_beta   90.00
_cell.angle_gamma   90.00
#
_symmetry.space_group_name_H-M   'P 1'
#
loop_
_entity.id
_entity.type
_entity.pdbx_description
1 polymer ?
#
loop_
_entity_poly.entity_id
_entity_poly.type
_entity_poly.pdbx_seq_one_letter_code
_entity_poly.pdbx_strand_id
1 'polypeptide(L)'
;MHKKLIFAGLGLVLLASPVLASAQSVDVQAQINALLAMIKQLQAQLAQLQEQPNSSGFCYAFNKDLKFGDSMTGKYGTNDTEWLQKVLAQEGYVIDKTENNGASIAKFGVSTTAAVKRFQAKYGIPQTGYVGPLTRAQLNHLYGCKPAPMYVPFPTEQEMAEARIKGRDARRVSDVKQLQLALELYYDSVGFYPTGLSVLAPEYIAAIPSDTLDRMSYAYDQLDGGKGYELGASLEMRNAALFSDQDAAASQGNLWTGSDLVGCRNEPNRYCYDVGEYSTSSVIPSITITYPNGGEYLNFESGKDVDLRINWESSNVHGNVTAYLQFADGRTCNLGTVTVFSRTMGNYLGSNYRCANTVITDGQYKVLLVADVDQRIRDESNGFFTVTNAPSTKPVITSTSAKAAANFEADAGGEISVHGSNLATIDSTRVYIGGLPATVTWTSDAMVSAKVPSTLTPGITYDLYIANDYGVSNTIRVKVLSSLYQPFTVTFPRPGAQLYAGQTYTISWTGSDEGVRSYAVKLMGGMPYGSINRSLGTAYSSGLQGGTFVWAIPQDLAGGNYQNYQISFEGIESSAGHATATFGIGFCSSYCY
;
A
#
# COMPACT_ATOMS: atom_id res chain seq x y z
N MET A 1 -20.15 -39.61 98.53
CA MET A 1 -20.25 -40.99 99.09
C MET A 1 -19.55 -41.94 98.12
N HIS A 2 -18.35 -42.45 98.48
CA HIS A 2 -18.11 -43.87 98.79
C HIS A 2 -18.28 -44.75 97.53
N LYS A 3 -17.28 -45.42 96.93
CA LYS A 3 -16.11 -46.20 97.39
C LYS A 3 -15.23 -46.45 96.13
N LYS A 4 -13.92 -46.25 96.13
CA LYS A 4 -12.81 -47.14 96.60
C LYS A 4 -12.56 -48.42 95.76
N LEU A 5 -11.29 -48.54 95.30
CA LEU A 5 -10.41 -49.75 95.22
C LEU A 5 -10.68 -50.71 94.03
N ILE A 6 -9.72 -51.36 93.31
CA ILE A 6 -8.29 -51.71 93.48
C ILE A 6 -7.71 -52.24 92.13
N PHE A 7 -6.42 -51.97 91.90
CA PHE A 7 -5.32 -52.69 91.20
C PHE A 7 -5.46 -53.60 89.95
N ALA A 8 -4.44 -53.38 89.09
CA ALA A 8 -3.47 -54.33 88.49
C ALA A 8 -3.74 -55.00 87.13
N GLY A 9 -2.69 -54.95 86.29
CA GLY A 9 -2.34 -56.07 85.40
C GLY A 9 -1.97 -55.71 83.96
N LEU A 10 -0.70 -55.88 83.62
CA LEU A 10 -0.08 -55.83 82.29
C LEU A 10 -0.86 -56.55 81.17
N GLY A 11 -0.71 -56.07 79.93
CA GLY A 11 -0.72 -56.96 78.76
C GLY A 11 -1.16 -56.36 77.42
N LEU A 12 -0.18 -55.88 76.64
CA LEU A 12 0.03 -56.11 75.20
C LEU A 12 -1.16 -56.14 74.18
N VAL A 13 -0.95 -55.40 73.08
CA VAL A 13 -1.33 -55.71 71.66
C VAL A 13 -2.73 -55.29 71.15
N LEU A 14 -2.68 -54.27 70.27
CA LEU A 14 -3.31 -54.13 68.95
C LEU A 14 -4.85 -54.21 68.74
N LEU A 15 -5.27 -53.35 67.79
CA LEU A 15 -6.48 -53.38 66.96
C LEU A 15 -7.74 -52.71 67.52
N ALA A 16 -7.86 -51.41 67.19
CA ALA A 16 -9.12 -50.72 67.13
C ALA A 16 -9.94 -51.21 65.93
N SER A 17 -11.15 -51.67 66.22
CA SER A 17 -12.32 -51.83 65.33
C SER A 17 -13.52 -52.07 66.27
N PRO A 18 -14.80 -51.89 65.90
CA PRO A 18 -15.40 -51.43 64.63
C PRO A 18 -16.61 -50.45 64.81
N VAL A 19 -17.39 -50.25 63.72
CA VAL A 19 -18.87 -49.97 63.67
C VAL A 19 -19.26 -48.48 63.66
N LEU A 20 -20.08 -47.90 62.76
CA LEU A 20 -20.89 -48.29 61.60
C LEU A 20 -21.24 -47.01 60.81
N ALA A 21 -21.24 -47.04 59.48
CA ALA A 21 -22.27 -46.40 58.63
C ALA A 21 -22.09 -46.86 57.17
N SER A 22 -22.90 -47.82 56.74
CA SER A 22 -23.15 -48.13 55.34
C SER A 22 -24.33 -47.28 54.86
N ALA A 23 -24.18 -46.59 53.72
CA ALA A 23 -25.30 -46.07 52.94
C ALA A 23 -24.94 -45.98 51.44
N GLN A 24 -25.55 -46.91 50.69
CA GLN A 24 -26.03 -46.81 49.30
C GLN A 24 -25.03 -46.58 48.13
N SER A 25 -24.72 -47.67 47.41
CA SER A 25 -24.15 -47.67 46.06
C SER A 25 -25.02 -48.40 45.02
N VAL A 26 -26.34 -48.48 45.24
CA VAL A 26 -27.23 -49.37 44.45
C VAL A 26 -27.88 -48.69 43.22
N ASP A 27 -27.84 -47.36 43.08
CA ASP A 27 -28.66 -46.67 42.06
C ASP A 27 -27.94 -46.45 40.69
N VAL A 28 -26.62 -46.32 40.66
CA VAL A 28 -25.91 -46.01 39.40
C VAL A 28 -25.86 -47.22 38.44
N GLN A 29 -25.73 -48.45 38.96
CA GLN A 29 -25.69 -49.65 38.12
C GLN A 29 -27.06 -49.97 37.50
N ALA A 30 -28.16 -49.62 38.18
CA ALA A 30 -29.51 -49.76 37.66
C ALA A 30 -29.77 -48.78 36.51
N GLN A 31 -29.27 -47.54 36.63
CA GLN A 31 -29.35 -46.53 35.57
C GLN A 31 -28.53 -46.91 34.33
N ILE A 32 -27.34 -47.49 34.51
CA ILE A 32 -26.52 -48.01 33.39
C ILE A 32 -27.25 -49.12 32.64
N ASN A 33 -27.88 -50.06 33.36
CA ASN A 33 -28.62 -51.16 32.75
C ASN A 33 -29.89 -50.68 32.04
N ALA A 34 -30.58 -49.66 32.59
CA ALA A 34 -31.73 -49.04 31.94
C ALA A 34 -31.34 -48.31 30.64
N LEU A 35 -30.22 -47.59 30.64
CA LEU A 35 -29.71 -46.90 29.45
C LEU A 35 -29.29 -47.89 28.35
N LEU A 36 -28.63 -49.00 28.73
CA LEU A 36 -28.26 -50.07 27.79
C LEU A 36 -29.48 -50.75 27.17
N ALA A 37 -30.54 -50.95 27.95
CA ALA A 37 -31.81 -51.47 27.43
C ALA A 37 -32.45 -50.50 26.43
N MET A 38 -32.41 -49.20 26.71
CA MET A 38 -32.91 -48.16 25.81
C MET A 38 -32.12 -48.07 24.50
N ILE A 39 -30.78 -48.14 24.55
CA ILE A 39 -29.92 -48.18 23.36
C ILE A 39 -30.23 -49.41 22.50
N LYS A 40 -30.41 -50.58 23.12
CA LYS A 40 -30.75 -51.81 22.41
C LYS A 40 -32.12 -51.72 21.72
N GLN A 41 -33.10 -51.07 22.37
CA GLN A 41 -34.42 -50.85 21.77
C GLN A 41 -34.37 -49.87 20.60
N LEU A 42 -33.60 -48.79 20.72
CA LEU A 42 -33.36 -47.83 19.63
C LEU A 42 -32.64 -48.50 18.44
N GLN A 43 -31.67 -49.38 18.70
CA GLN A 43 -31.00 -50.17 17.67
C GLN A 43 -31.96 -51.14 16.96
N ALA A 44 -32.88 -51.77 17.71
CA ALA A 44 -33.90 -52.63 17.12
C ALA A 44 -34.93 -51.84 16.28
N GLN A 45 -35.30 -50.63 16.71
CA GLN A 45 -36.13 -49.72 15.90
C GLN A 45 -35.42 -49.27 14.63
N LEU A 46 -34.10 -49.00 14.67
CA LEU A 46 -33.31 -48.65 13.48
C LEU A 46 -33.28 -49.80 12.46
N ALA A 47 -33.12 -51.04 12.94
CA ALA A 47 -33.15 -52.23 12.07
C ALA A 47 -34.53 -52.44 11.43
N GLN A 48 -35.62 -52.22 12.18
CA GLN A 48 -36.99 -52.31 11.65
C GLN A 48 -37.33 -51.19 10.64
N LEU A 49 -36.69 -50.02 10.74
CA LEU A 49 -36.83 -48.93 9.77
C LEU A 49 -35.99 -49.15 8.50
N GLN A 50 -34.93 -49.96 8.57
CA GLN A 50 -34.07 -50.28 7.43
C GLN A 50 -34.62 -51.42 6.57
N GLU A 51 -35.50 -52.26 7.11
CA GLU A 51 -36.12 -53.39 6.41
C GLU A 51 -37.66 -53.30 6.36
N GLN A 52 -38.18 -52.23 5.74
CA GLN A 52 -39.55 -52.26 5.20
C GLN A 52 -39.50 -52.36 3.68
N PRO A 53 -39.66 -53.57 3.11
CA PRO A 53 -40.13 -53.72 1.74
C PRO A 53 -41.65 -53.59 1.79
N ASN A 54 -42.19 -52.47 1.30
CA ASN A 54 -43.59 -52.43 0.93
C ASN A 54 -43.74 -52.14 -0.55
N SER A 55 -44.54 -52.99 -1.15
CA SER A 55 -44.71 -53.29 -2.55
C SER A 55 -45.44 -52.20 -3.32
N SER A 56 -45.17 -52.20 -4.64
CA SER A 56 -45.92 -51.55 -5.72
C SER A 56 -45.95 -50.01 -5.74
N GLY A 57 -45.08 -49.43 -6.57
CA GLY A 57 -45.58 -48.61 -7.68
C GLY A 57 -45.30 -47.11 -7.64
N PHE A 58 -44.03 -46.69 -7.54
CA PHE A 58 -43.47 -45.46 -8.15
C PHE A 58 -42.13 -45.10 -7.46
N CYS A 59 -41.11 -44.71 -8.25
CA CYS A 59 -39.87 -44.11 -7.73
C CYS A 59 -39.32 -43.08 -8.71
N TYR A 60 -38.62 -42.05 -8.21
CA TYR A 60 -37.95 -41.05 -9.04
C TYR A 60 -36.74 -40.41 -8.34
N ALA A 61 -35.63 -40.21 -9.06
CA ALA A 61 -34.43 -39.55 -8.52
C ALA A 61 -34.40 -38.06 -8.89
N PHE A 62 -34.63 -37.19 -7.89
CA PHE A 62 -34.54 -35.75 -8.01
C PHE A 62 -33.07 -35.31 -7.94
N ASN A 63 -32.46 -35.10 -9.10
CA ASN A 63 -31.06 -34.65 -9.21
C ASN A 63 -30.91 -33.16 -9.54
N LYS A 64 -32.02 -32.51 -9.94
CA LYS A 64 -32.04 -31.13 -10.39
C LYS A 64 -32.81 -30.23 -9.44
N ASP A 65 -32.26 -29.05 -9.18
CA ASP A 65 -32.94 -27.97 -8.45
C ASP A 65 -34.18 -27.47 -9.21
N LEU A 66 -35.28 -27.25 -8.49
CA LEU A 66 -36.55 -26.79 -9.07
C LEU A 66 -37.08 -25.54 -8.37
N LYS A 67 -37.67 -24.64 -9.13
CA LYS A 67 -38.19 -23.35 -8.65
C LYS A 67 -39.44 -22.90 -9.40
N PHE A 68 -40.10 -21.89 -8.81
CA PHE A 68 -41.23 -21.22 -9.46
C PHE A 68 -40.87 -20.73 -10.87
N GLY A 69 -41.76 -21.02 -11.82
CA GLY A 69 -41.58 -20.69 -13.25
C GLY A 69 -40.97 -21.81 -14.09
N ASP A 70 -40.41 -22.86 -13.47
CA ASP A 70 -39.92 -24.01 -14.22
C ASP A 70 -41.09 -24.72 -14.93
N SER A 71 -40.92 -25.09 -16.20
CA SER A 71 -41.93 -25.78 -16.99
C SER A 71 -41.32 -26.80 -17.94
N MET A 72 -42.13 -27.73 -18.45
CA MET A 72 -41.70 -28.69 -19.46
C MET A 72 -41.16 -27.98 -20.73
N THR A 73 -39.87 -28.14 -21.01
CA THR A 73 -39.28 -27.83 -22.33
C THR A 73 -38.79 -29.12 -22.99
N GLY A 74 -39.61 -29.76 -23.82
CA GLY A 74 -39.15 -30.79 -24.76
C GLY A 74 -39.98 -32.08 -24.81
N LYS A 75 -40.23 -32.57 -26.04
CA LYS A 75 -41.11 -33.70 -26.39
C LYS A 75 -40.58 -35.09 -26.00
N TYR A 76 -39.36 -35.21 -25.49
CA TYR A 76 -38.77 -36.50 -25.08
C TYR A 76 -37.73 -36.28 -23.96
N GLY A 77 -38.11 -36.48 -22.70
CA GLY A 77 -37.21 -36.45 -21.52
C GLY A 77 -37.97 -36.46 -20.19
N THR A 78 -37.54 -37.27 -19.23
CA THR A 78 -38.13 -37.38 -17.88
C THR A 78 -38.14 -36.03 -17.15
N ASN A 79 -39.30 -35.58 -16.66
CA ASN A 79 -39.47 -34.22 -16.13
C ASN A 79 -39.60 -34.17 -14.60
N ASP A 80 -38.60 -33.62 -13.93
CA ASP A 80 -38.52 -33.45 -12.48
C ASP A 80 -39.74 -32.71 -11.88
N THR A 81 -40.33 -31.75 -12.59
CA THR A 81 -41.49 -30.97 -12.10
C THR A 81 -42.76 -31.80 -12.02
N GLU A 82 -43.01 -32.64 -13.04
CA GLU A 82 -44.17 -33.53 -13.05
C GLU A 82 -44.05 -34.59 -11.93
N TRP A 83 -42.85 -35.14 -11.76
CA TRP A 83 -42.59 -36.12 -10.72
C TRP A 83 -42.67 -35.52 -9.32
N LEU A 84 -42.20 -34.29 -9.15
CA LEU A 84 -42.39 -33.54 -7.91
C LEU A 84 -43.89 -33.38 -7.60
N GLN A 85 -44.70 -32.97 -8.58
CA GLN A 85 -46.14 -32.78 -8.39
C GLN A 85 -46.86 -34.10 -8.07
N LYS A 86 -46.43 -35.23 -8.64
CA LYS A 86 -46.93 -36.58 -8.29
C LYS A 86 -46.61 -36.95 -6.84
N VAL A 87 -45.37 -36.74 -6.40
CA VAL A 87 -44.97 -36.96 -4.99
C VAL A 87 -45.77 -36.07 -4.05
N LEU A 88 -45.90 -34.78 -4.38
CA LEU A 88 -46.65 -33.84 -3.55
C LEU A 88 -48.14 -34.21 -3.47
N ALA A 89 -48.73 -34.68 -4.56
CA ALA A 89 -50.10 -35.20 -4.56
C ALA A 89 -50.24 -36.47 -3.70
N GLN A 90 -49.24 -37.36 -3.72
CA GLN A 90 -49.19 -38.56 -2.87
C GLN A 90 -49.05 -38.21 -1.38
N GLU A 91 -48.34 -37.14 -1.04
CA GLU A 91 -48.30 -36.55 0.30
C GLU A 91 -49.62 -35.86 0.72
N GLY A 92 -50.63 -35.85 -0.16
CA GLY A 92 -51.95 -35.29 0.08
C GLY A 92 -52.07 -33.79 -0.24
N TYR A 93 -51.07 -33.19 -0.90
CA TYR A 93 -51.15 -31.78 -1.31
C TYR A 93 -51.89 -31.63 -2.64
N VAL A 94 -52.85 -30.70 -2.68
CA VAL A 94 -53.60 -30.38 -3.89
C VAL A 94 -52.74 -29.53 -4.82
N ILE A 95 -52.49 -30.03 -6.03
CA ILE A 95 -51.85 -29.30 -7.14
C ILE A 95 -52.94 -28.84 -8.11
N ASP A 96 -52.89 -27.58 -8.53
CA ASP A 96 -53.85 -27.02 -9.48
C ASP A 96 -53.75 -27.74 -10.83
N LYS A 97 -54.90 -28.08 -11.41
CA LYS A 97 -54.97 -28.78 -12.72
C LYS A 97 -54.41 -27.93 -13.87
N THR A 98 -54.31 -26.62 -13.69
CA THR A 98 -53.63 -25.71 -14.62
C THR A 98 -52.10 -25.84 -14.58
N GLU A 99 -51.55 -26.35 -13.47
CA GLU A 99 -50.12 -26.62 -13.26
C GLU A 99 -49.74 -28.07 -13.56
N ASN A 100 -50.72 -29.00 -13.57
CA ASN A 100 -50.55 -30.40 -13.94
C ASN A 100 -51.78 -30.95 -14.68
N ASN A 101 -51.70 -31.03 -16.03
CA ASN A 101 -52.78 -31.51 -16.89
C ASN A 101 -52.63 -32.96 -17.38
N GLY A 102 -51.74 -33.74 -16.75
CA GLY A 102 -51.71 -35.20 -16.88
C GLY A 102 -51.05 -35.79 -18.13
N ALA A 103 -50.63 -35.00 -19.13
CA ALA A 103 -49.81 -35.52 -20.24
C ALA A 103 -49.14 -34.47 -21.16
N SER A 104 -49.27 -33.15 -20.94
CA SER A 104 -48.74 -32.20 -21.96
C SER A 104 -48.01 -30.97 -21.45
N ILE A 105 -48.23 -30.44 -20.24
CA ILE A 105 -47.33 -29.42 -19.64
C ILE A 105 -47.44 -29.49 -18.11
N ALA A 106 -46.36 -29.83 -17.41
CA ALA A 106 -46.22 -29.62 -15.97
C ALA A 106 -45.48 -28.29 -15.71
N LYS A 107 -46.06 -27.41 -14.88
CA LYS A 107 -45.51 -26.10 -14.53
C LYS A 107 -45.35 -25.99 -13.02
N PHE A 108 -44.19 -25.57 -12.57
CA PHE A 108 -43.94 -25.21 -11.19
C PHE A 108 -44.53 -23.82 -10.92
N GLY A 109 -45.83 -23.77 -10.67
CA GLY A 109 -46.57 -22.55 -10.37
C GLY A 109 -46.83 -22.34 -8.88
N VAL A 110 -47.79 -21.48 -8.59
CA VAL A 110 -48.14 -21.02 -7.23
C VAL A 110 -48.61 -22.19 -6.36
N SER A 111 -49.41 -23.11 -6.90
CA SER A 111 -49.93 -24.25 -6.14
C SER A 111 -48.81 -25.25 -5.80
N THR A 112 -47.90 -25.47 -6.73
CA THR A 112 -46.72 -26.33 -6.55
C THR A 112 -45.75 -25.72 -5.52
N THR A 113 -45.48 -24.42 -5.59
CA THR A 113 -44.66 -23.71 -4.58
C THR A 113 -45.29 -23.81 -3.19
N ALA A 114 -46.60 -23.62 -3.06
CA ALA A 114 -47.28 -23.74 -1.78
C ALA A 114 -47.20 -25.16 -1.22
N ALA A 115 -47.35 -26.18 -2.07
CA ALA A 115 -47.19 -27.58 -1.68
C ALA A 115 -45.75 -27.90 -1.23
N VAL A 116 -44.73 -27.40 -1.95
CA VAL A 116 -43.32 -27.55 -1.53
C VAL A 116 -43.04 -26.90 -0.18
N LYS A 117 -43.58 -25.70 0.08
CA LYS A 117 -43.43 -25.05 1.39
C LYS A 117 -44.02 -25.88 2.53
N ARG A 118 -45.18 -26.51 2.30
CA ARG A 118 -45.81 -27.41 3.28
C ARG A 118 -45.02 -28.70 3.48
N PHE A 119 -44.48 -29.27 2.40
CA PHE A 119 -43.58 -30.40 2.47
C PHE A 119 -42.32 -30.05 3.28
N GLN A 120 -41.68 -28.92 3.00
CA GLN A 120 -40.52 -28.44 3.74
C GLN A 120 -40.83 -28.21 5.22
N ALA A 121 -41.99 -27.61 5.52
CA ALA A 121 -42.47 -27.42 6.89
C ALA A 121 -42.59 -28.75 7.65
N LYS A 122 -43.19 -29.76 7.01
CA LYS A 122 -43.41 -31.09 7.58
C LYS A 122 -42.10 -31.79 7.97
N TYR A 123 -41.01 -31.55 7.23
CA TYR A 123 -39.71 -32.18 7.46
C TYR A 123 -38.66 -31.25 8.07
N GLY A 124 -39.05 -30.09 8.62
CA GLY A 124 -38.13 -29.18 9.31
C GLY A 124 -37.12 -28.49 8.38
N ILE A 125 -37.43 -28.40 7.08
CA ILE A 125 -36.60 -27.73 6.06
C ILE A 125 -37.06 -26.27 5.92
N PRO A 126 -36.16 -25.30 5.67
CA PRO A 126 -36.55 -23.92 5.38
C PRO A 126 -37.62 -23.84 4.29
N GLN A 127 -38.76 -23.20 4.61
CA GLN A 127 -39.99 -23.18 3.80
C GLN A 127 -39.91 -22.17 2.64
N THR A 128 -38.85 -22.25 1.84
CA THR A 128 -38.57 -21.32 0.74
C THR A 128 -39.47 -21.56 -0.47
N GLY A 129 -40.01 -22.78 -0.62
CA GLY A 129 -40.73 -23.20 -1.82
C GLY A 129 -39.79 -23.52 -3.00
N TYR A 130 -38.47 -23.49 -2.75
CA TYR A 130 -37.41 -23.89 -3.68
C TYR A 130 -36.93 -25.30 -3.37
N VAL A 131 -36.81 -26.16 -4.37
CA VAL A 131 -36.38 -27.55 -4.21
C VAL A 131 -34.85 -27.63 -4.36
N GLY A 132 -34.16 -27.14 -3.33
CA GLY A 132 -32.70 -27.19 -3.21
C GLY A 132 -32.17 -28.52 -2.65
N PRO A 133 -30.84 -28.63 -2.41
CA PRO A 133 -30.19 -29.88 -2.00
C PRO A 133 -30.84 -30.57 -0.79
N LEU A 134 -31.22 -29.79 0.24
CA LEU A 134 -31.88 -30.34 1.43
C LEU A 134 -33.27 -30.93 1.12
N THR A 135 -34.05 -30.25 0.29
CA THR A 135 -35.38 -30.74 -0.11
C THR A 135 -35.27 -31.96 -1.03
N ARG A 136 -34.28 -31.99 -1.94
CA ARG A 136 -34.02 -33.15 -2.79
C ARG A 136 -33.52 -34.35 -1.99
N ALA A 137 -32.65 -34.15 -1.00
CA ALA A 137 -32.21 -35.22 -0.13
C ALA A 137 -33.40 -35.90 0.56
N GLN A 138 -34.34 -35.11 1.08
CA GLN A 138 -35.56 -35.64 1.70
C GLN A 138 -36.50 -36.31 0.70
N LEU A 139 -36.72 -35.71 -0.49
CA LEU A 139 -37.53 -36.31 -1.55
C LEU A 139 -36.93 -37.64 -2.04
N ASN A 140 -35.61 -37.71 -2.24
CA ASN A 140 -34.92 -38.93 -2.65
C ASN A 140 -34.87 -39.97 -1.52
N HIS A 141 -34.82 -39.55 -0.26
CA HIS A 141 -34.92 -40.45 0.87
C HIS A 141 -36.28 -41.17 0.93
N LEU A 142 -37.37 -40.45 0.63
CA LEU A 142 -38.74 -40.97 0.71
C LEU A 142 -39.23 -41.63 -0.59
N TYR A 143 -38.86 -41.07 -1.74
CA TYR A 143 -39.42 -41.40 -3.07
C TYR A 143 -38.36 -41.70 -4.13
N GLY A 144 -37.07 -41.67 -3.75
CA GLY A 144 -35.96 -42.00 -4.62
C GLY A 144 -36.08 -43.41 -5.19
N CYS A 145 -35.71 -43.58 -6.46
CA CYS A 145 -35.44 -44.93 -6.94
C CYS A 145 -34.29 -45.50 -6.14
N LYS A 146 -34.58 -46.54 -5.34
CA LYS A 146 -33.54 -47.43 -4.85
C LYS A 146 -32.89 -48.02 -6.11
N PRO A 147 -31.62 -47.70 -6.41
CA PRO A 147 -30.98 -48.33 -7.56
C PRO A 147 -31.09 -49.84 -7.36
N ALA A 148 -31.39 -50.59 -8.43
CA ALA A 148 -31.03 -52.02 -8.46
C ALA A 148 -29.60 -52.09 -7.94
N PRO A 149 -29.24 -53.01 -7.04
CA PRO A 149 -27.97 -52.96 -6.31
C PRO A 149 -26.82 -52.90 -7.31
N MET A 150 -26.41 -51.68 -7.66
CA MET A 150 -25.06 -51.38 -8.02
C MET A 150 -24.33 -51.67 -6.74
N TYR A 151 -23.35 -52.55 -6.81
CA TYR A 151 -22.38 -52.80 -5.78
C TYR A 151 -21.80 -51.45 -5.31
N VAL A 152 -22.45 -50.82 -4.34
CA VAL A 152 -21.75 -50.04 -3.34
C VAL A 152 -21.10 -51.12 -2.48
N PRO A 153 -19.77 -51.31 -2.56
CA PRO A 153 -19.12 -52.16 -1.59
C PRO A 153 -19.60 -51.68 -0.22
N PHE A 154 -20.06 -52.61 0.62
CA PHE A 154 -20.06 -52.34 2.06
C PHE A 154 -18.69 -51.74 2.36
N PRO A 155 -18.61 -50.61 3.11
CA PRO A 155 -17.32 -50.03 3.43
C PRO A 155 -16.47 -51.16 3.94
N THR A 156 -15.42 -51.45 3.19
CA THR A 156 -14.51 -52.54 3.48
C THR A 156 -14.05 -52.37 4.92
N GLU A 157 -13.59 -53.45 5.54
CA GLU A 157 -13.01 -53.34 6.88
C GLU A 157 -11.96 -52.22 6.97
N GLN A 158 -11.24 -51.99 5.87
CA GLN A 158 -10.33 -50.87 5.66
C GLN A 158 -11.02 -49.50 5.66
N GLU A 159 -12.09 -49.29 4.88
CA GLU A 159 -12.80 -48.01 4.85
C GLU A 159 -13.48 -47.68 6.19
N MET A 160 -14.00 -48.71 6.89
CA MET A 160 -14.51 -48.52 8.25
C MET A 160 -13.39 -48.19 9.25
N ALA A 161 -12.21 -48.82 9.11
CA ALA A 161 -11.05 -48.50 9.94
C ALA A 161 -10.58 -47.06 9.72
N GLU A 162 -10.50 -46.59 8.45
CA GLU A 162 -10.16 -45.21 8.11
C GLU A 162 -11.19 -44.20 8.65
N ALA A 163 -12.48 -44.51 8.57
CA ALA A 163 -13.52 -43.66 9.14
C ALA A 163 -13.40 -43.53 10.67
N ARG A 164 -13.06 -44.62 11.36
CA ARG A 164 -12.79 -44.61 12.81
C ARG A 164 -11.55 -43.77 13.15
N ILE A 165 -10.49 -43.88 12.34
CA ILE A 165 -9.27 -43.06 12.47
C ILE A 165 -9.62 -41.57 12.35
N LYS A 166 -10.31 -41.17 11.27
CA LYS A 166 -10.75 -39.78 11.06
C LYS A 166 -11.60 -39.25 12.22
N GLY A 167 -12.49 -40.09 12.76
CA GLY A 167 -13.30 -39.74 13.93
C GLY A 167 -12.48 -39.50 15.21
N ARG A 168 -11.42 -40.30 15.43
CA ARG A 168 -10.51 -40.11 16.57
C ARG A 168 -9.64 -38.87 16.38
N ASP A 169 -9.09 -38.64 15.19
CA ASP A 169 -8.28 -37.44 14.90
C ASP A 169 -9.09 -36.15 15.03
N ALA A 170 -10.34 -36.13 14.55
CA ALA A 170 -11.23 -34.99 14.75
C ALA A 170 -11.50 -34.70 16.24
N ARG A 171 -11.61 -35.75 17.06
CA ARG A 171 -11.75 -35.61 18.52
C ARG A 171 -10.46 -35.07 19.14
N ARG A 172 -9.28 -35.60 18.78
CA ARG A 172 -7.98 -35.10 19.26
C ARG A 172 -7.80 -33.61 19.01
N VAL A 173 -8.10 -33.15 17.79
CA VAL A 173 -8.05 -31.73 17.43
C VAL A 173 -9.03 -30.91 18.27
N SER A 174 -10.26 -31.42 18.50
CA SER A 174 -11.23 -30.76 19.36
C SER A 174 -10.79 -30.67 20.81
N ASP A 175 -10.21 -31.74 21.35
CA ASP A 175 -9.71 -31.80 22.73
C ASP A 175 -8.56 -30.80 22.93
N VAL A 176 -7.61 -30.75 21.99
CA VAL A 176 -6.52 -29.76 22.00
C VAL A 176 -7.07 -28.34 22.00
N LYS A 177 -8.08 -28.02 21.18
CA LYS A 177 -8.70 -26.68 21.15
C LYS A 177 -9.43 -26.33 22.44
N GLN A 178 -10.06 -27.30 23.11
CA GLN A 178 -10.69 -27.07 24.41
C GLN A 178 -9.66 -26.81 25.50
N LEU A 179 -8.56 -27.57 25.49
CA LEU A 179 -7.43 -27.36 26.40
C LEU A 179 -6.76 -26.01 26.14
N GLN A 180 -6.59 -25.62 24.88
CA GLN A 180 -6.08 -24.31 24.47
C GLN A 180 -6.90 -23.19 25.10
N LEU A 181 -8.22 -23.21 24.93
CA LEU A 181 -9.11 -22.22 25.53
C LEU A 181 -9.01 -22.20 27.07
N ALA A 182 -8.94 -23.37 27.71
CA ALA A 182 -8.81 -23.46 29.16
C ALA A 182 -7.47 -22.90 29.67
N LEU A 183 -6.38 -23.07 28.91
CA LEU A 183 -5.06 -22.50 29.20
C LEU A 183 -5.09 -20.97 29.13
N GLU A 184 -5.74 -20.38 28.11
CA GLU A 184 -5.91 -18.93 28.02
C GLU A 184 -6.70 -18.38 29.21
N LEU A 185 -7.83 -19.02 29.57
CA LEU A 185 -8.63 -18.61 30.72
C LEU A 185 -7.87 -18.71 32.05
N TYR A 186 -7.00 -19.71 32.19
CA TYR A 186 -6.13 -19.84 33.36
C TYR A 186 -5.04 -18.76 33.38
N TYR A 187 -4.45 -18.43 32.23
CA TYR A 187 -3.47 -17.35 32.12
C TYR A 187 -4.09 -16.00 32.51
N ASP A 188 -5.30 -15.71 32.03
CA ASP A 188 -6.04 -14.48 32.35
C ASP A 188 -6.31 -14.34 33.86
N SER A 189 -6.53 -15.44 34.57
CA SER A 189 -6.82 -15.42 36.02
C SER A 189 -5.57 -15.46 36.90
N VAL A 190 -4.52 -16.19 36.50
CA VAL A 190 -3.33 -16.45 37.33
C VAL A 190 -2.10 -15.66 36.88
N GLY A 191 -2.05 -15.18 35.63
CA GLY A 191 -0.96 -14.39 35.04
C GLY A 191 0.21 -15.21 34.48
N PHE A 192 0.08 -16.54 34.46
CA PHE A 192 1.01 -17.49 33.85
C PHE A 192 0.30 -18.80 33.50
N TYR A 193 0.75 -19.49 32.44
CA TYR A 193 0.28 -20.83 32.08
C TYR A 193 0.66 -21.85 33.14
N PRO A 194 -0.09 -22.94 33.35
CA PRO A 194 0.21 -23.89 34.41
C PRO A 194 1.43 -24.76 34.10
N THR A 195 2.06 -25.37 35.12
CA THR A 195 3.13 -26.37 34.92
C THR A 195 2.61 -27.73 34.44
N GLY A 196 1.28 -27.94 34.45
CA GLY A 196 0.64 -29.14 33.95
C GLY A 196 -0.88 -28.97 33.82
N LEU A 197 -1.49 -29.73 32.93
CA LEU A 197 -2.90 -29.58 32.56
C LEU A 197 -3.90 -29.89 33.69
N SER A 198 -3.52 -30.65 34.71
CA SER A 198 -4.45 -31.12 35.76
C SER A 198 -5.13 -30.00 36.54
N VAL A 199 -4.48 -28.83 36.66
CA VAL A 199 -5.02 -27.68 37.39
C VAL A 199 -6.14 -26.95 36.64
N LEU A 200 -6.31 -27.21 35.35
CA LEU A 200 -7.37 -26.58 34.55
C LEU A 200 -8.76 -27.11 34.93
N ALA A 201 -8.86 -28.34 35.44
CA ALA A 201 -10.13 -28.93 35.85
C ALA A 201 -10.34 -28.85 37.38
N PRO A 202 -11.59 -28.68 37.85
CA PRO A 202 -12.82 -28.54 37.05
C PRO A 202 -13.15 -27.09 36.64
N GLU A 203 -12.33 -26.12 37.05
CA GLU A 203 -12.68 -24.69 37.02
C GLU A 203 -12.69 -24.07 35.62
N TYR A 204 -11.70 -24.39 34.78
CA TYR A 204 -11.53 -23.86 33.42
C TYR A 204 -11.96 -24.85 32.34
N ILE A 205 -12.04 -26.13 32.68
CA ILE A 205 -12.59 -27.21 31.86
C ILE A 205 -13.22 -28.29 32.74
N ALA A 206 -14.33 -28.88 32.30
CA ALA A 206 -15.08 -29.84 33.12
C ALA A 206 -14.27 -31.10 33.52
N ALA A 207 -13.40 -31.58 32.62
CA ALA A 207 -12.45 -32.66 32.87
C ALA A 207 -11.30 -32.57 31.86
N ILE A 208 -10.11 -33.03 32.21
CA ILE A 208 -8.97 -33.08 31.29
C ILE A 208 -9.18 -34.22 30.29
N PRO A 209 -9.31 -33.92 28.98
CA PRO A 209 -9.46 -34.97 27.97
C PRO A 209 -8.15 -35.74 27.80
N SER A 210 -8.27 -37.00 27.41
CA SER A 210 -7.16 -37.89 27.04
C SER A 210 -7.48 -38.62 25.74
N ASP A 211 -6.44 -39.10 25.06
CA ASP A 211 -6.59 -39.80 23.79
C ASP A 211 -7.44 -41.07 23.98
N THR A 212 -8.49 -41.19 23.18
CA THR A 212 -9.46 -42.30 23.33
C THR A 212 -8.92 -43.69 23.00
N LEU A 213 -7.77 -43.80 22.33
CA LEU A 213 -7.18 -45.07 21.93
C LEU A 213 -6.24 -45.62 23.00
N ASP A 214 -5.30 -44.82 23.49
CA ASP A 214 -4.26 -45.23 24.44
C ASP A 214 -4.46 -44.65 25.86
N ARG A 215 -5.45 -43.77 26.04
CA ARG A 215 -5.76 -43.06 27.30
C ARG A 215 -4.63 -42.18 27.80
N MET A 216 -3.67 -41.85 26.94
CA MET A 216 -2.56 -40.97 27.29
C MET A 216 -3.03 -39.52 27.32
N SER A 217 -2.47 -38.75 28.26
CA SER A 217 -2.65 -37.30 28.29
C SER A 217 -1.93 -36.67 27.09
N TYR A 218 -2.55 -35.64 26.52
CA TYR A 218 -1.95 -34.82 25.48
C TYR A 218 -0.58 -34.26 25.92
N ALA A 219 0.33 -34.11 24.96
CA ALA A 219 1.66 -33.58 25.23
C ALA A 219 1.52 -32.10 25.59
N TYR A 220 2.13 -31.67 26.70
CA TYR A 220 2.03 -30.30 27.17
C TYR A 220 3.32 -29.89 27.85
N ASP A 221 3.78 -28.68 27.55
CA ASP A 221 4.94 -28.05 28.18
C ASP A 221 4.65 -26.60 28.51
N GLN A 222 5.08 -26.19 29.71
CA GLN A 222 5.10 -24.79 30.10
C GLN A 222 6.42 -24.17 29.63
N LEU A 223 6.37 -23.05 28.90
CA LEU A 223 7.54 -22.33 28.41
C LEU A 223 7.80 -21.05 29.21
N ASP A 224 9.05 -20.59 29.20
CA ASP A 224 9.47 -19.28 29.72
C ASP A 224 8.94 -18.94 31.11
N GLY A 225 8.94 -19.93 32.02
CA GLY A 225 8.44 -19.75 33.39
C GLY A 225 6.93 -19.46 33.47
N GLY A 226 6.16 -19.94 32.49
CA GLY A 226 4.71 -19.76 32.39
C GLY A 226 4.28 -18.60 31.52
N LYS A 227 5.19 -18.00 30.75
CA LYS A 227 4.85 -16.97 29.77
C LYS A 227 4.48 -17.55 28.40
N GLY A 228 4.75 -18.82 28.18
CA GLY A 228 4.24 -19.55 27.02
C GLY A 228 3.87 -20.99 27.36
N TYR A 229 3.37 -21.72 26.37
CA TYR A 229 3.14 -23.17 26.43
C TYR A 229 3.21 -23.80 25.04
N GLU A 230 3.35 -25.12 25.03
CA GLU A 230 3.14 -25.98 23.87
C GLU A 230 2.17 -27.09 24.26
N LEU A 231 1.32 -27.48 23.32
CA LEU A 231 0.28 -28.50 23.49
C LEU A 231 0.12 -29.27 22.18
N GLY A 232 0.19 -30.61 22.24
CA GLY A 232 0.18 -31.44 21.03
C GLY A 232 -0.63 -32.73 21.16
N ALA A 233 -1.20 -33.15 20.02
CA ALA A 233 -1.85 -34.44 19.85
C ALA A 233 -1.29 -35.23 18.65
N SER A 234 -0.97 -36.49 18.89
CA SER A 234 -0.44 -37.42 17.88
C SER A 234 -1.58 -38.03 17.02
N LEU A 235 -1.83 -37.43 15.86
CA LEU A 235 -2.85 -37.88 14.91
C LEU A 235 -2.46 -39.18 14.21
N GLU A 236 -3.44 -40.03 13.91
CA GLU A 236 -3.25 -41.33 13.24
C GLU A 236 -3.15 -41.20 11.71
N MET A 237 -3.62 -40.10 11.14
CA MET A 237 -3.57 -39.85 9.71
C MET A 237 -3.29 -38.38 9.39
N ARG A 238 -2.51 -38.15 8.33
CA ARG A 238 -2.29 -36.82 7.78
C ARG A 238 -3.62 -36.24 7.29
N ASN A 239 -4.02 -35.10 7.84
CA ASN A 239 -5.26 -34.43 7.48
C ASN A 239 -5.08 -32.91 7.48
N ALA A 240 -6.13 -32.16 7.14
CA ALA A 240 -6.04 -30.72 6.92
C ALA A 240 -5.67 -29.89 8.18
N ALA A 241 -5.82 -30.44 9.39
CA ALA A 241 -5.46 -29.72 10.62
C ALA A 241 -3.96 -29.39 10.67
N LEU A 242 -3.15 -30.28 10.11
CA LEU A 242 -1.68 -30.26 10.03
C LEU A 242 -1.09 -29.22 9.05
N PHE A 243 -1.94 -28.47 8.34
CA PHE A 243 -1.47 -27.42 7.43
C PHE A 243 -1.50 -26.03 8.08
N SER A 244 -1.97 -25.95 9.31
CA SER A 244 -2.35 -24.69 9.99
C SER A 244 -1.99 -24.65 11.46
N ASP A 245 -1.28 -25.68 11.93
CA ASP A 245 -0.64 -25.77 13.22
C ASP A 245 0.73 -25.07 13.21
N GLN A 246 1.51 -25.28 14.27
CA GLN A 246 2.61 -24.41 14.64
C GLN A 246 3.98 -24.95 14.23
N ASP A 247 4.07 -26.26 13.96
CA ASP A 247 5.26 -26.95 13.47
C ASP A 247 6.50 -26.72 14.35
N ALA A 248 6.31 -26.45 15.65
CA ALA A 248 7.37 -26.02 16.56
C ALA A 248 7.32 -26.79 17.88
N ALA A 249 8.50 -27.12 18.41
CA ALA A 249 8.63 -27.68 19.76
C ALA A 249 9.90 -27.16 20.44
N ALA A 250 9.79 -26.88 21.73
CA ALA A 250 10.87 -26.37 22.54
C ALA A 250 11.88 -27.47 22.82
N SER A 251 13.17 -27.13 22.73
CA SER A 251 14.23 -28.04 23.11
C SER A 251 14.06 -28.46 24.58
N GLN A 252 13.95 -29.77 24.83
CA GLN A 252 13.79 -30.41 26.15
C GLN A 252 12.36 -30.50 26.73
N GLY A 253 11.32 -30.22 25.93
CA GLY A 253 9.91 -30.46 26.29
C GLY A 253 9.45 -31.93 26.18
N ASN A 254 8.25 -32.20 26.69
CA ASN A 254 7.46 -33.42 26.45
C ASN A 254 6.97 -33.54 25.00
N LEU A 255 6.90 -32.43 24.26
CA LEU A 255 6.82 -32.43 22.80
C LEU A 255 8.21 -32.70 22.21
N TRP A 256 8.33 -33.85 21.52
CA TRP A 256 9.56 -34.25 20.84
C TRP A 256 9.83 -33.40 19.59
N THR A 257 8.78 -33.10 18.83
CA THR A 257 8.79 -32.21 17.67
C THR A 257 7.38 -31.70 17.42
N GLY A 258 7.24 -30.49 16.91
CA GLY A 258 5.99 -30.01 16.30
C GLY A 258 5.85 -30.43 14.84
N SER A 259 6.89 -31.03 14.25
CA SER A 259 6.87 -31.37 12.84
C SER A 259 5.87 -32.48 12.52
N ASP A 260 5.17 -32.24 11.44
CA ASP A 260 4.32 -33.12 10.66
C ASP A 260 4.88 -34.48 10.21
N LEU A 261 6.11 -34.83 10.53
CA LEU A 261 6.76 -36.05 10.05
C LEU A 261 6.64 -37.23 11.03
N VAL A 262 6.39 -36.96 12.31
CA VAL A 262 6.21 -37.97 13.37
C VAL A 262 5.17 -37.50 14.39
N GLY A 263 4.74 -38.36 15.31
CA GLY A 263 3.87 -37.94 16.42
C GLY A 263 4.57 -36.99 17.39
N CYS A 264 3.79 -36.27 18.19
CA CYS A 264 4.29 -35.25 19.12
C CYS A 264 5.24 -35.78 20.18
N ARG A 265 5.31 -37.10 20.40
CA ARG A 265 6.23 -37.78 21.33
C ARG A 265 7.14 -38.76 20.60
N ASN A 266 7.44 -38.50 19.32
CA ASN A 266 8.22 -39.38 18.44
C ASN A 266 7.56 -40.72 18.12
N GLU A 267 6.22 -40.78 18.14
CA GLU A 267 5.52 -42.01 17.81
C GLU A 267 5.61 -42.28 16.30
N PRO A 268 6.03 -43.49 15.89
CA PRO A 268 6.06 -43.85 14.48
C PRO A 268 4.63 -43.96 13.93
N ASN A 269 4.45 -43.59 12.66
CA ASN A 269 3.15 -43.61 11.96
C ASN A 269 2.07 -42.74 12.63
N ARG A 270 2.51 -41.66 13.29
CA ARG A 270 1.65 -40.58 13.80
C ARG A 270 2.13 -39.25 13.23
N TYR A 271 1.30 -38.23 13.39
CA TYR A 271 1.56 -36.88 12.92
C TYR A 271 1.24 -35.90 14.04
N CYS A 272 2.18 -35.04 14.40
CA CYS A 272 1.97 -34.10 15.49
C CYS A 272 1.08 -32.95 15.04
N TYR A 273 -0.08 -32.80 15.67
CA TYR A 273 -0.86 -31.56 15.61
C TYR A 273 -0.56 -30.75 16.86
N ASP A 274 0.15 -29.63 16.72
CA ASP A 274 0.62 -28.79 17.82
C ASP A 274 0.02 -27.37 17.81
N VAL A 275 -0.17 -26.84 19.01
CA VAL A 275 -0.54 -25.45 19.25
C VAL A 275 0.23 -24.94 20.44
N GLY A 276 0.49 -23.65 20.51
CA GLY A 276 1.27 -23.08 21.60
C GLY A 276 1.28 -21.57 21.57
N GLU A 277 1.36 -20.98 22.76
CA GLU A 277 1.67 -19.57 22.90
C GLU A 277 3.16 -19.47 23.23
N TYR A 278 3.98 -18.98 22.31
CA TYR A 278 5.40 -18.78 22.59
C TYR A 278 5.56 -17.38 23.16
N SER A 279 6.02 -17.30 24.41
CA SER A 279 6.44 -16.01 24.95
C SER A 279 7.49 -15.42 24.02
N THR A 280 7.16 -14.26 23.44
CA THR A 280 7.99 -13.65 22.42
C THR A 280 9.29 -13.17 23.07
N SER A 281 10.32 -13.98 22.99
CA SER A 281 11.41 -13.61 22.07
C SER A 281 11.46 -14.49 20.82
N SER A 282 10.37 -15.19 20.50
CA SER A 282 10.06 -15.62 19.13
C SER A 282 9.43 -14.46 18.40
N VAL A 283 10.15 -13.93 17.42
CA VAL A 283 9.84 -12.64 16.87
C VAL A 283 9.17 -12.89 15.50
N ILE A 284 7.84 -12.84 15.52
CA ILE A 284 6.99 -13.12 14.35
C ILE A 284 7.38 -12.12 13.25
N PRO A 285 7.67 -12.58 12.02
CA PRO A 285 7.99 -11.69 10.94
C PRO A 285 6.79 -10.80 10.62
N SER A 286 6.90 -9.51 10.93
CA SER A 286 5.81 -8.55 10.79
C SER A 286 6.29 -7.28 10.10
N ILE A 287 5.35 -6.64 9.40
CA ILE A 287 5.48 -5.28 8.89
C ILE A 287 4.28 -4.52 9.43
N THR A 288 4.49 -3.25 9.81
CA THR A 288 3.43 -2.37 10.25
C THR A 288 3.62 -0.99 9.63
N ILE A 289 2.67 -0.56 8.81
CA ILE A 289 2.63 0.77 8.22
C ILE A 289 2.41 1.78 9.33
N THR A 290 3.32 2.73 9.46
CA THR A 290 3.23 3.83 10.42
C THR A 290 2.83 5.13 9.76
N TYR A 291 2.97 5.25 8.43
CA TYR A 291 2.53 6.40 7.66
C TYR A 291 2.42 6.08 6.16
N PRO A 292 1.39 6.59 5.44
CA PRO A 292 0.13 7.07 6.00
C PRO A 292 -0.66 5.89 6.59
N ASN A 293 -1.24 6.07 7.77
CA ASN A 293 -1.95 5.02 8.50
C ASN A 293 -3.44 5.33 8.71
N GLY A 294 -3.96 6.44 8.17
CA GLY A 294 -5.36 6.79 8.14
C GLY A 294 -5.64 8.20 8.67
N GLY A 295 -6.50 8.93 7.95
CA GLY A 295 -6.94 10.28 8.32
C GLY A 295 -5.99 11.41 7.88
N GLU A 296 -4.81 11.08 7.33
CA GLU A 296 -3.89 12.08 6.80
C GLU A 296 -4.48 12.76 5.56
N TYR A 297 -4.11 14.03 5.37
CA TYR A 297 -4.44 14.81 4.19
C TYR A 297 -3.14 15.14 3.47
N LEU A 298 -2.96 14.52 2.31
CA LEU A 298 -1.89 14.84 1.38
C LEU A 298 -2.44 15.88 0.39
N ASN A 299 -2.09 17.14 0.64
CA ASN A 299 -2.44 18.24 -0.25
C ASN A 299 -1.37 18.35 -1.34
N PHE A 300 -1.81 18.34 -2.60
CA PHE A 300 -0.93 18.57 -3.74
C PHE A 300 -1.16 19.99 -4.23
N GLU A 301 -0.08 20.71 -4.45
CA GLU A 301 -0.15 21.93 -5.26
C GLU A 301 -0.06 21.51 -6.73
N SER A 302 -1.04 21.89 -7.53
CA SER A 302 -1.06 21.61 -8.97
C SER A 302 0.30 21.92 -9.63
N GLY A 303 0.94 20.89 -10.21
CA GLY A 303 2.23 21.03 -10.91
C GLY A 303 3.48 20.72 -10.09
N LYS A 304 3.36 20.33 -8.81
CA LYS A 304 4.47 19.75 -8.01
C LYS A 304 4.34 18.24 -7.91
N ASP A 305 5.47 17.53 -7.89
CA ASP A 305 5.50 16.11 -7.58
C ASP A 305 5.04 15.88 -6.14
N VAL A 306 4.23 14.85 -5.94
CA VAL A 306 3.76 14.46 -4.61
C VAL A 306 4.81 13.57 -3.97
N ASP A 307 5.42 13.99 -2.86
CA ASP A 307 6.17 13.06 -2.01
C ASP A 307 5.18 12.16 -1.24
N LEU A 308 4.79 11.05 -1.87
CA LEU A 308 4.08 9.98 -1.17
C LEU A 308 5.10 9.18 -0.38
N ARG A 309 5.39 9.67 0.83
CA ARG A 309 6.20 8.94 1.78
C ARG A 309 5.41 7.83 2.43
N ILE A 310 5.99 6.64 2.47
CA ILE A 310 5.45 5.47 3.16
C ILE A 310 6.48 5.04 4.19
N ASN A 311 6.10 5.05 5.47
CA ASN A 311 6.92 4.58 6.57
C ASN A 311 6.34 3.30 7.15
N TRP A 312 7.22 2.42 7.60
CA TRP A 312 6.83 1.20 8.29
C TRP A 312 7.85 0.81 9.35
N GLU A 313 7.40 0.00 10.29
CA GLU A 313 8.25 -0.81 11.14
C GLU A 313 8.22 -2.25 10.67
N SER A 314 9.29 -2.99 10.93
CA SER A 314 9.37 -4.40 10.60
C SER A 314 10.16 -5.16 11.66
N SER A 315 9.77 -6.41 11.88
CA SER A 315 10.44 -7.33 12.78
C SER A 315 10.71 -8.64 12.04
N ASN A 316 11.94 -9.15 12.00
CA ASN A 316 12.40 -10.39 11.33
C ASN A 316 11.93 -10.63 9.90
N VAL A 317 11.64 -9.56 9.19
CA VAL A 317 11.48 -9.62 7.75
C VAL A 317 12.82 -9.28 7.12
N HIS A 318 13.23 -10.10 6.16
CA HIS A 318 14.41 -9.89 5.32
C HIS A 318 13.95 -9.75 3.87
N GLY A 319 14.82 -9.24 2.99
CA GLY A 319 14.50 -9.04 1.58
C GLY A 319 13.85 -7.69 1.31
N ASN A 320 12.87 -7.67 0.41
CA ASN A 320 12.23 -6.46 -0.07
C ASN A 320 10.75 -6.41 0.30
N VAL A 321 10.22 -5.20 0.31
CA VAL A 321 8.79 -4.93 0.40
C VAL A 321 8.36 -4.19 -0.85
N THR A 322 7.22 -4.60 -1.40
CA THR A 322 6.58 -3.89 -2.51
C THR A 322 5.41 -3.09 -1.95
N ALA A 323 5.37 -1.80 -2.30
CA ALA A 323 4.33 -0.89 -1.91
C ALA A 323 3.29 -0.74 -3.00
N TYR A 324 2.02 -0.75 -2.60
CA TYR A 324 0.87 -0.56 -3.47
C TYR A 324 -0.01 0.56 -2.95
N LEU A 325 -0.49 1.41 -3.85
CA LEU A 325 -1.59 2.33 -3.60
C LEU A 325 -2.91 1.60 -3.89
N GLN A 326 -3.84 1.58 -2.94
CA GLN A 326 -5.15 0.96 -3.09
C GLN A 326 -6.23 2.04 -3.22
N PHE A 327 -7.05 1.91 -4.27
CA PHE A 327 -8.20 2.77 -4.56
C PHE A 327 -9.41 2.32 -3.74
N ALA A 328 -10.39 3.19 -3.54
CA ALA A 328 -11.62 2.89 -2.80
C ALA A 328 -12.44 1.71 -3.39
N ASP A 329 -12.25 1.37 -4.66
CA ASP A 329 -12.88 0.22 -5.32
C ASP A 329 -12.07 -1.09 -5.22
N GLY A 330 -10.97 -1.09 -4.44
CA GLY A 330 -10.12 -2.25 -4.19
C GLY A 330 -9.05 -2.50 -5.25
N ARG A 331 -9.00 -1.72 -6.34
CA ARG A 331 -7.89 -1.79 -7.30
C ARG A 331 -6.59 -1.37 -6.62
N THR A 332 -5.47 -1.97 -7.01
CA THR A 332 -4.14 -1.60 -6.51
C THR A 332 -3.24 -1.13 -7.63
N CYS A 333 -2.29 -0.25 -7.28
CA CYS A 333 -1.27 0.22 -8.18
C CYS A 333 0.11 0.12 -7.54
N ASN A 334 1.05 -0.50 -8.25
CA ASN A 334 2.41 -0.72 -7.76
C ASN A 334 3.21 0.59 -7.75
N LEU A 335 3.63 1.01 -6.56
CA LEU A 335 4.43 2.21 -6.33
C LEU A 335 5.94 1.92 -6.45
N GLY A 336 6.36 0.70 -6.17
CA GLY A 336 7.76 0.29 -6.26
C GLY A 336 8.15 -0.71 -5.18
N THR A 337 9.41 -1.11 -5.22
CA THR A 337 10.00 -2.10 -4.31
C THR A 337 11.24 -1.51 -3.65
N VAL A 338 11.40 -1.73 -2.35
CA VAL A 338 12.55 -1.26 -1.56
C VAL A 338 12.94 -2.33 -0.55
N THR A 339 14.18 -2.30 -0.05
CA THR A 339 14.60 -3.22 1.01
C THR A 339 13.82 -2.94 2.29
N VAL A 340 13.40 -4.00 3.00
CA VAL A 340 12.55 -3.86 4.20
C VAL A 340 13.22 -3.04 5.31
N PHE A 341 14.55 -3.07 5.37
CA PHE A 341 15.35 -2.31 6.35
C PHE A 341 15.34 -0.81 6.14
N SER A 342 14.95 -0.32 4.96
CA SER A 342 14.87 1.12 4.71
C SER A 342 13.85 1.80 5.62
N ARG A 343 12.80 1.09 6.08
CA ARG A 343 11.69 1.60 6.92
C ARG A 343 10.92 2.80 6.36
N THR A 344 11.36 3.33 5.22
CA THR A 344 10.77 4.44 4.49
C THR A 344 10.93 4.21 2.99
N MET A 345 9.92 4.60 2.24
CA MET A 345 9.94 4.73 0.79
C MET A 345 9.40 6.13 0.47
N GLY A 346 10.20 6.95 -0.19
CA GLY A 346 9.72 8.16 -0.84
C GLY A 346 9.38 7.80 -2.29
N ASN A 347 8.15 8.07 -2.71
CA ASN A 347 7.80 7.97 -4.12
C ASN A 347 7.21 9.29 -4.59
N TYR A 348 7.77 9.82 -5.68
CA TYR A 348 7.27 11.02 -6.32
C TYR A 348 6.18 10.62 -7.32
N LEU A 349 4.92 10.88 -6.98
CA LEU A 349 3.84 10.75 -7.96
C LEU A 349 3.97 11.94 -8.90
N GLY A 350 4.35 11.67 -10.16
CA GLY A 350 4.63 12.71 -11.14
C GLY A 350 3.43 13.62 -11.44
N SER A 351 3.68 14.73 -12.13
CA SER A 351 2.72 15.82 -12.45
C SER A 351 1.38 15.44 -13.10
N ASN A 352 1.21 14.21 -13.62
CA ASN A 352 -0.06 13.69 -14.16
C ASN A 352 -0.72 12.62 -13.26
N TYR A 353 -0.25 12.49 -12.02
CA TYR A 353 -0.76 11.56 -11.02
C TYR A 353 -0.79 10.11 -11.50
N ARG A 354 0.24 9.65 -12.22
CA ARG A 354 0.23 8.30 -12.78
C ARG A 354 0.99 7.32 -11.91
N CYS A 355 0.32 6.23 -11.55
CA CYS A 355 0.97 5.02 -11.10
C CYS A 355 0.68 3.91 -12.14
N ALA A 356 1.73 3.33 -12.73
CA ALA A 356 1.66 2.24 -13.72
C ALA A 356 0.52 2.36 -14.77
N ASN A 357 0.26 3.59 -15.27
CA ASN A 357 -0.79 4.01 -16.24
C ASN A 357 -2.17 4.41 -15.68
N THR A 358 -2.42 4.32 -14.38
CA THR A 358 -3.67 4.78 -13.74
C THR A 358 -3.53 6.21 -13.23
N VAL A 359 -4.51 7.07 -13.52
CA VAL A 359 -4.57 8.43 -13.00
C VAL A 359 -5.15 8.40 -11.58
N ILE A 360 -4.39 8.91 -10.62
CA ILE A 360 -4.81 9.18 -9.25
C ILE A 360 -5.51 10.54 -9.27
N THR A 361 -6.71 10.62 -8.70
CA THR A 361 -7.54 11.82 -8.67
C THR A 361 -7.76 12.25 -7.22
N ASP A 362 -8.48 13.34 -7.01
CA ASP A 362 -8.96 13.69 -5.68
C ASP A 362 -9.80 12.54 -5.11
N GLY A 363 -9.47 12.10 -3.89
CA GLY A 363 -10.12 10.93 -3.32
C GLY A 363 -9.44 10.36 -2.08
N GLN A 364 -9.93 9.21 -1.67
CA GLN A 364 -9.45 8.46 -0.51
C GLN A 364 -8.72 7.20 -0.96
N TYR A 365 -7.60 6.94 -0.32
CA TYR A 365 -6.66 5.88 -0.69
C TYR A 365 -6.16 5.14 0.55
N LYS A 366 -5.68 3.91 0.33
CA LYS A 366 -4.93 3.13 1.32
C LYS A 366 -3.56 2.75 0.78
N VAL A 367 -2.63 2.45 1.67
CA VAL A 367 -1.35 1.82 1.31
C VAL A 367 -1.36 0.37 1.73
N LEU A 368 -0.80 -0.49 0.87
CA LEU A 368 -0.57 -1.90 1.14
C LEU A 368 0.93 -2.19 0.94
N LEU A 369 1.58 -2.74 1.96
CA LEU A 369 2.92 -3.32 1.88
C LEU A 369 2.84 -4.85 1.84
N VAL A 370 3.61 -5.48 0.95
CA VAL A 370 3.73 -6.94 0.86
C VAL A 370 5.21 -7.30 0.79
N ALA A 371 5.67 -8.19 1.67
CA ALA A 371 7.03 -8.73 1.61
C ALA A 371 7.20 -9.69 0.42
N ASP A 372 8.38 -9.68 -0.19
CA ASP A 372 8.70 -10.56 -1.33
C ASP A 372 8.98 -12.00 -0.89
N VAL A 373 9.54 -12.18 0.32
CA VAL A 373 9.88 -13.49 0.89
C VAL A 373 8.65 -14.34 1.23
N ASP A 374 7.54 -13.71 1.64
CA ASP A 374 6.26 -14.37 1.92
C ASP A 374 5.13 -13.34 1.80
N GLN A 375 4.21 -13.56 0.87
CA GLN A 375 3.10 -12.63 0.62
C GLN A 375 2.07 -12.58 1.77
N ARG A 376 2.13 -13.52 2.71
CA ARG A 376 1.33 -13.48 3.95
C ARG A 376 1.84 -12.42 4.91
N ILE A 377 3.12 -12.05 4.83
CA ILE A 377 3.69 -10.92 5.56
C ILE A 377 3.34 -9.65 4.80
N ARG A 378 2.18 -9.10 5.13
CA ARG A 378 1.63 -7.90 4.53
C ARG A 378 0.94 -7.05 5.57
N ASP A 379 0.86 -5.76 5.31
CA ASP A 379 0.10 -4.83 6.12
C ASP A 379 -0.61 -3.79 5.25
N GLU A 380 -1.75 -3.31 5.73
CA GLU A 380 -2.55 -2.29 5.06
C GLU A 380 -2.82 -1.14 6.04
N SER A 381 -2.80 0.09 5.56
CA SER A 381 -3.08 1.25 6.41
C SER A 381 -4.43 1.09 7.14
N ASN A 382 -4.43 1.42 8.44
CA ASN A 382 -5.59 1.22 9.32
C ASN A 382 -6.84 1.96 8.80
N GLY A 383 -6.64 3.15 8.24
CA GLY A 383 -7.67 3.94 7.60
C GLY A 383 -7.31 4.41 6.20
N PHE A 384 -8.27 5.09 5.58
CA PHE A 384 -8.03 5.84 4.35
C PHE A 384 -7.32 7.17 4.67
N PHE A 385 -6.35 7.55 3.85
CA PHE A 385 -5.85 8.92 3.79
C PHE A 385 -6.46 9.62 2.57
N THR A 386 -6.48 10.96 2.61
CA THR A 386 -7.08 11.79 1.57
C THR A 386 -6.00 12.42 0.72
N VAL A 387 -6.19 12.34 -0.59
CA VAL A 387 -5.37 12.88 -1.66
C VAL A 387 -6.24 13.97 -2.27
N THR A 388 -5.86 15.25 -2.10
CA THR A 388 -6.59 16.37 -2.73
C THR A 388 -5.65 17.27 -3.51
N ASN A 389 -6.07 17.66 -4.71
CA ASN A 389 -5.45 18.70 -5.49
C ASN A 389 -5.88 20.06 -4.92
N ALA A 390 -5.05 20.62 -4.05
CA ALA A 390 -5.23 22.00 -3.62
C ALA A 390 -4.92 22.93 -4.81
N PRO A 391 -5.73 23.98 -5.05
CA PRO A 391 -5.33 24.99 -6.02
C PRO A 391 -3.95 25.52 -5.62
N SER A 392 -2.99 25.50 -6.55
CA SER A 392 -1.62 25.94 -6.24
C SER A 392 -1.69 27.35 -5.67
N THR A 393 -1.00 27.59 -4.57
CA THR A 393 -0.94 28.95 -4.03
C THR A 393 -0.06 29.77 -4.97
N LYS A 394 -0.60 30.87 -5.49
CA LYS A 394 0.11 31.78 -6.40
C LYS A 394 1.48 32.15 -5.82
N PRO A 395 2.50 32.43 -6.64
CA PRO A 395 3.79 32.88 -6.13
C PRO A 395 3.58 34.10 -5.21
N VAL A 396 4.28 34.15 -4.07
CA VAL A 396 4.20 35.30 -3.16
C VAL A 396 5.59 35.86 -2.96
N ILE A 397 5.79 37.13 -3.31
CA ILE A 397 7.02 37.87 -3.07
C ILE A 397 6.91 38.53 -1.70
N THR A 398 7.87 38.24 -0.82
CA THR A 398 7.92 38.78 0.54
C THR A 398 8.98 39.87 0.67
N SER A 399 10.08 39.78 -0.06
CA SER A 399 11.13 40.80 -0.06
C SER A 399 12.02 40.71 -1.30
N THR A 400 12.87 41.71 -1.47
CA THR A 400 13.97 41.70 -2.43
C THR A 400 15.25 42.12 -1.75
N SER A 401 16.37 41.60 -2.24
CA SER A 401 17.71 42.03 -1.88
C SER A 401 18.53 42.25 -3.14
N ALA A 402 18.99 43.49 -3.35
CA ALA A 402 20.13 43.79 -4.22
C ALA A 402 21.34 44.16 -3.35
N LYS A 403 22.46 44.54 -3.98
CA LYS A 403 23.77 44.77 -3.32
C LYS A 403 23.65 45.47 -1.95
N ALA A 404 24.18 44.80 -0.92
CA ALA A 404 24.35 45.22 0.48
C ALA A 404 23.28 46.17 1.07
N ALA A 405 22.27 45.56 1.70
CA ALA A 405 21.29 46.12 2.65
C ALA A 405 19.87 46.41 2.09
N ALA A 406 19.06 45.35 2.06
CA ALA A 406 17.69 45.30 2.61
C ALA A 406 16.59 46.26 2.09
N ASN A 407 16.79 47.01 1.01
CA ASN A 407 15.76 47.89 0.49
C ASN A 407 15.42 47.51 -0.94
N PHE A 408 14.15 47.61 -1.32
CA PHE A 408 13.59 47.37 -2.65
C PHE A 408 14.18 48.32 -3.70
N GLU A 409 15.47 48.22 -3.93
CA GLU A 409 16.32 49.09 -4.73
C GLU A 409 17.21 48.20 -5.60
N ALA A 410 17.50 48.62 -6.83
CA ALA A 410 18.38 47.89 -7.72
C ALA A 410 19.10 48.83 -8.70
N ASP A 411 20.14 48.31 -9.35
CA ASP A 411 20.80 49.00 -10.46
C ASP A 411 20.31 48.41 -11.79
N ALA A 412 20.03 49.25 -12.78
CA ALA A 412 19.74 48.79 -14.13
C ALA A 412 20.95 48.01 -14.67
N GLY A 413 20.71 46.80 -15.16
CA GLY A 413 21.76 45.85 -15.57
C GLY A 413 22.45 45.10 -14.42
N GLY A 414 22.10 45.39 -13.16
CA GLY A 414 22.60 44.67 -11.97
C GLY A 414 21.79 43.41 -11.65
N GLU A 415 22.24 42.64 -10.66
CA GLU A 415 21.51 41.50 -10.12
C GLU A 415 20.54 41.93 -9.01
N ILE A 416 19.36 41.30 -8.99
CA ILE A 416 18.39 41.38 -7.90
C ILE A 416 18.00 39.96 -7.47
N SER A 417 17.93 39.72 -6.16
CA SER A 417 17.36 38.51 -5.59
C SER A 417 15.99 38.80 -5.01
N VAL A 418 15.00 37.98 -5.37
CA VAL A 418 13.61 38.06 -4.95
C VAL A 418 13.34 36.88 -4.02
N HIS A 419 12.85 37.14 -2.82
CA HIS A 419 12.54 36.12 -1.80
C HIS A 419 11.04 36.00 -1.61
N GLY A 420 10.59 34.79 -1.27
CA GLY A 420 9.17 34.49 -1.25
C GLY A 420 8.85 33.02 -1.07
N SER A 421 7.66 32.64 -1.55
CA SER A 421 7.18 31.27 -1.60
C SER A 421 6.58 30.97 -2.97
N ASN A 422 6.73 29.74 -3.45
CA ASN A 422 6.22 29.28 -4.75
C ASN A 422 6.77 30.06 -5.94
N LEU A 423 7.99 30.58 -5.81
CA LEU A 423 8.54 31.52 -6.79
C LEU A 423 9.00 30.85 -8.09
N ALA A 424 9.32 29.56 -8.07
CA ALA A 424 9.89 28.90 -9.24
C ALA A 424 9.27 27.53 -9.57
N THR A 425 9.12 27.26 -10.87
CA THR A 425 9.04 25.89 -11.43
C THR A 425 10.21 25.63 -12.36
N ILE A 426 10.49 24.35 -12.65
CA ILE A 426 11.70 23.89 -13.36
C ILE A 426 11.91 24.64 -14.70
N ASP A 427 10.85 25.06 -15.40
CA ASP A 427 10.98 25.71 -16.73
C ASP A 427 10.13 26.97 -16.98
N SER A 428 9.14 27.28 -16.14
CA SER A 428 8.17 28.36 -16.43
C SER A 428 8.46 29.72 -15.79
N THR A 429 9.44 29.78 -14.88
CA THR A 429 9.68 30.98 -14.07
C THR A 429 10.09 32.17 -14.94
N ARG A 430 9.32 33.27 -14.87
CA ARG A 430 9.61 34.54 -15.54
C ARG A 430 9.53 35.68 -14.52
N VAL A 431 10.54 36.55 -14.51
CA VAL A 431 10.58 37.75 -13.68
C VAL A 431 10.34 38.96 -14.58
N TYR A 432 9.46 39.86 -14.15
CA TYR A 432 9.18 41.11 -14.86
C TYR A 432 9.47 42.30 -13.95
N ILE A 433 10.12 43.33 -14.51
CA ILE A 433 10.38 44.60 -13.83
C ILE A 433 9.97 45.73 -14.77
N GLY A 434 8.99 46.55 -14.37
CA GLY A 434 8.42 47.58 -15.22
C GLY A 434 7.69 47.03 -16.45
N GLY A 435 7.23 45.78 -16.38
CA GLY A 435 6.64 45.04 -17.51
C GLY A 435 7.67 44.48 -18.50
N LEU A 436 8.96 44.76 -18.33
CA LEU A 436 10.04 44.19 -19.16
C LEU A 436 10.52 42.86 -18.56
N PRO A 437 10.81 41.84 -19.38
CA PRO A 437 11.36 40.58 -18.89
C PRO A 437 12.79 40.78 -18.36
N ALA A 438 13.03 40.35 -17.13
CA ALA A 438 14.35 40.26 -16.53
C ALA A 438 14.97 38.89 -16.83
N THR A 439 16.30 38.84 -16.98
CA THR A 439 17.01 37.59 -17.28
C THR A 439 17.19 36.80 -16.00
N VAL A 440 16.47 35.68 -15.85
CA VAL A 440 16.59 34.82 -14.67
C VAL A 440 17.97 34.15 -14.64
N THR A 441 18.70 34.31 -13.54
CA THR A 441 20.06 33.79 -13.35
C THR A 441 20.10 32.60 -12.40
N TRP A 442 19.14 32.50 -11.47
CA TRP A 442 19.02 31.38 -10.54
C TRP A 442 17.59 31.26 -10.01
N THR A 443 17.13 30.03 -9.73
CA THR A 443 15.77 29.78 -9.26
C THR A 443 15.72 28.72 -8.16
N SER A 444 14.89 28.97 -7.17
CA SER A 444 14.38 28.01 -6.18
C SER A 444 12.97 28.42 -5.75
N ASP A 445 12.30 27.54 -5.00
CA ASP A 445 10.94 27.82 -4.52
C ASP A 445 10.88 29.03 -3.55
N ALA A 446 11.97 29.29 -2.82
CA ALA A 446 12.07 30.35 -1.83
C ALA A 446 12.75 31.63 -2.34
N MET A 447 13.55 31.54 -3.40
CA MET A 447 14.32 32.67 -3.92
C MET A 447 14.58 32.55 -5.43
N VAL A 448 14.44 33.65 -6.16
CA VAL A 448 14.79 33.79 -7.58
C VAL A 448 15.75 34.95 -7.76
N SER A 449 16.86 34.73 -8.45
CA SER A 449 17.77 35.80 -8.87
C SER A 449 17.57 36.12 -10.35
N ALA A 450 17.60 37.41 -10.69
CA ALA A 450 17.50 37.86 -12.06
C ALA A 450 18.33 39.13 -12.30
N LYS A 451 18.75 39.31 -13.55
CA LYS A 451 19.37 40.52 -14.04
C LYS A 451 18.31 41.56 -14.38
N VAL A 452 18.38 42.71 -13.72
CA VAL A 452 17.49 43.85 -13.95
C VAL A 452 17.70 44.39 -15.37
N PRO A 453 16.62 44.65 -16.15
CA PRO A 453 16.78 45.17 -17.51
C PRO A 453 17.58 46.49 -17.52
N SER A 454 18.64 46.53 -18.32
CA SER A 454 19.55 47.69 -18.43
C SER A 454 18.90 48.93 -19.03
N THR A 455 17.76 48.76 -19.71
CA THR A 455 16.97 49.84 -20.31
C THR A 455 16.11 50.61 -19.31
N LEU A 456 16.01 50.15 -18.06
CA LEU A 456 15.24 50.86 -17.03
C LEU A 456 15.91 52.17 -16.65
N THR A 457 15.12 53.25 -16.60
CA THR A 457 15.61 54.58 -16.26
C THR A 457 15.88 54.71 -14.76
N PRO A 458 17.09 55.14 -14.34
CA PRO A 458 17.39 55.44 -12.94
C PRO A 458 16.51 56.54 -12.34
N GLY A 459 16.25 56.47 -11.04
CA GLY A 459 15.38 57.37 -10.29
C GLY A 459 13.90 56.96 -10.29
N ILE A 460 13.49 56.00 -11.12
CA ILE A 460 12.11 55.55 -11.26
C ILE A 460 11.86 54.28 -10.43
N THR A 461 10.66 54.16 -9.89
CA THR A 461 10.17 52.96 -9.21
C THR A 461 9.31 52.15 -10.16
N TYR A 462 9.61 50.87 -10.30
CA TYR A 462 8.93 49.94 -11.19
C TYR A 462 8.24 48.83 -10.43
N ASP A 463 7.14 48.35 -10.99
CA ASP A 463 6.46 47.15 -10.52
C ASP A 463 7.30 45.90 -10.85
N LEU A 464 7.49 45.04 -9.87
CA LEU A 464 8.13 43.73 -10.01
C LEU A 464 7.14 42.64 -9.64
N TYR A 465 6.99 41.66 -10.52
CA TYR A 465 6.20 40.45 -10.28
C TYR A 465 6.85 39.25 -10.95
N ILE A 466 6.49 38.07 -10.45
CA ILE A 466 6.92 36.78 -10.99
C ILE A 466 5.69 36.08 -11.57
N ALA A 467 5.87 35.47 -12.74
CA ALA A 467 4.89 34.60 -13.37
C ALA A 467 5.49 33.21 -13.57
N ASN A 468 4.75 32.19 -13.21
CA ASN A 468 5.08 30.78 -13.41
C ASN A 468 3.79 29.97 -13.61
N ASP A 469 3.89 28.64 -13.67
CA ASP A 469 2.75 27.74 -13.83
C ASP A 469 1.72 27.85 -12.69
N TYR A 470 2.11 28.37 -11.51
CA TYR A 470 1.22 28.62 -10.37
C TYR A 470 0.47 29.96 -10.48
N GLY A 471 0.75 30.75 -11.52
CA GLY A 471 0.12 32.04 -11.80
C GLY A 471 1.07 33.22 -11.61
N VAL A 472 0.48 34.39 -11.36
CA VAL A 472 1.20 35.66 -11.20
C VAL A 472 1.21 36.07 -9.73
N SER A 473 2.37 36.54 -9.26
CA SER A 473 2.57 36.90 -7.87
C SER A 473 1.85 38.18 -7.46
N ASN A 474 1.86 38.50 -6.16
CA ASN A 474 1.68 39.89 -5.75
C ASN A 474 2.78 40.76 -6.40
N THR A 475 2.41 41.99 -6.73
CA THR A 475 3.34 42.99 -7.25
C THR A 475 3.99 43.73 -6.10
N ILE A 476 5.31 43.82 -6.14
CA ILE A 476 6.09 44.71 -5.27
C ILE A 476 6.69 45.84 -6.11
N ARG A 477 7.26 46.85 -5.45
CA ARG A 477 7.85 48.00 -6.14
C ARG A 477 9.34 48.05 -5.88
N VAL A 478 10.14 48.16 -6.93
CA VAL A 478 11.60 48.26 -6.87
C VAL A 478 12.04 49.58 -7.50
N LYS A 479 12.84 50.35 -6.76
CA LYS A 479 13.41 51.62 -7.23
C LYS A 479 14.74 51.37 -7.93
N VAL A 480 14.85 51.76 -9.18
CA VAL A 480 16.13 51.70 -9.90
C VAL A 480 16.93 52.94 -9.51
N LEU A 481 18.09 52.77 -8.87
CA LEU A 481 18.88 53.89 -8.34
C LEU A 481 19.92 54.40 -9.33
N SER A 482 20.60 53.48 -10.00
CA SER A 482 21.65 53.80 -10.94
C SER A 482 21.62 52.82 -12.12
N SER A 483 22.47 53.06 -13.12
CA SER A 483 22.70 52.10 -14.19
C SER A 483 24.13 51.63 -14.12
N LEU A 484 24.35 50.31 -14.19
CA LEU A 484 25.71 49.74 -14.28
C LEU A 484 26.31 49.88 -15.68
N TYR A 485 25.49 50.26 -16.66
CA TYR A 485 25.88 50.45 -18.05
C TYR A 485 25.49 51.85 -18.53
N GLN A 486 26.30 52.42 -19.41
CA GLN A 486 25.97 53.64 -20.14
C GLN A 486 26.23 53.40 -21.63
N PRO A 487 25.47 54.04 -22.53
CA PRO A 487 25.65 53.88 -23.97
C PRO A 487 27.11 54.13 -24.38
N PHE A 488 27.68 53.20 -25.16
CA PHE A 488 29.02 53.39 -25.70
C PHE A 488 29.09 54.63 -26.59
N THR A 489 30.00 55.55 -26.28
CA THR A 489 30.19 56.79 -27.06
C THR A 489 31.66 57.05 -27.28
N VAL A 490 32.09 57.12 -28.54
CA VAL A 490 33.46 57.53 -28.88
C VAL A 490 33.64 59.01 -28.55
N THR A 491 34.57 59.32 -27.66
CA THR A 491 34.92 60.69 -27.27
C THR A 491 36.05 61.26 -28.13
N PHE A 492 36.91 60.39 -28.67
CA PHE A 492 37.96 60.74 -29.63
C PHE A 492 38.31 59.55 -30.55
N PRO A 493 38.47 59.74 -31.87
CA PRO A 493 38.35 61.00 -32.61
C PRO A 493 36.90 61.46 -32.72
N ARG A 494 36.68 62.77 -32.65
CA ARG A 494 35.35 63.37 -32.86
C ARG A 494 35.02 63.39 -34.35
N PRO A 495 33.73 63.42 -34.74
CA PRO A 495 33.32 63.62 -36.12
C PRO A 495 34.05 64.79 -36.78
N GLY A 496 34.73 64.54 -37.91
CA GLY A 496 35.48 65.55 -38.66
C GLY A 496 36.89 65.88 -38.15
N ALA A 497 37.35 65.25 -37.05
CA ALA A 497 38.73 65.39 -36.58
C ALA A 497 39.72 64.98 -37.68
N GLN A 498 40.79 65.75 -37.85
CA GLN A 498 41.89 65.46 -38.77
C GLN A 498 43.04 64.82 -37.99
N LEU A 499 43.33 63.55 -38.30
CA LEU A 499 44.47 62.83 -37.74
C LEU A 499 45.58 62.71 -38.79
N TYR A 500 46.84 62.65 -38.37
CA TYR A 500 47.98 62.64 -39.28
C TYR A 500 48.71 61.28 -39.30
N ALA A 501 49.07 60.81 -40.50
CA ALA A 501 49.83 59.58 -40.66
C ALA A 501 51.23 59.70 -40.02
N GLY A 502 51.69 58.60 -39.41
CA GLY A 502 52.94 58.53 -38.63
C GLY A 502 52.85 59.01 -37.19
N GLN A 503 51.72 59.60 -36.78
CA GLN A 503 51.50 60.05 -35.40
C GLN A 503 50.80 58.97 -34.58
N THR A 504 51.01 59.01 -33.26
CA THR A 504 50.32 58.15 -32.31
C THR A 504 49.21 58.92 -31.62
N TYR A 505 48.00 58.37 -31.63
CA TYR A 505 46.83 58.94 -30.99
C TYR A 505 46.25 57.99 -29.95
N THR A 506 45.65 58.56 -28.91
CA THR A 506 44.85 57.82 -27.94
C THR A 506 43.38 57.99 -28.28
N ILE A 507 42.80 56.97 -28.90
CA ILE A 507 41.36 56.85 -29.10
C ILE A 507 40.71 56.64 -27.73
N SER A 508 39.59 57.30 -27.49
CA SER A 508 38.88 57.21 -26.21
C SER A 508 37.37 57.11 -26.42
N TRP A 509 36.70 56.47 -25.47
CA TRP A 509 35.26 56.37 -25.40
C TRP A 509 34.80 56.37 -23.95
N THR A 510 33.51 56.66 -23.74
CA THR A 510 32.80 56.53 -22.47
C THR A 510 31.72 55.47 -22.57
N GLY A 511 31.35 54.89 -21.43
CA GLY A 511 30.32 53.86 -21.36
C GLY A 511 30.78 52.50 -21.90
N SER A 512 29.86 51.54 -21.84
CA SER A 512 30.07 50.17 -22.27
C SER A 512 28.71 49.53 -22.51
N ASP A 513 28.56 48.84 -23.65
CA ASP A 513 27.36 48.06 -23.92
C ASP A 513 27.26 46.85 -22.96
N GLU A 514 26.02 46.42 -22.69
CA GLU A 514 25.74 45.35 -21.74
C GLU A 514 26.44 44.04 -22.15
N GLY A 515 27.23 43.47 -21.25
CA GLY A 515 27.93 42.20 -21.48
C GLY A 515 29.22 42.31 -22.28
N VAL A 516 29.56 43.48 -22.82
CA VAL A 516 30.80 43.66 -23.60
C VAL A 516 31.98 43.98 -22.70
N ARG A 517 32.98 43.08 -22.68
CA ARG A 517 34.22 43.24 -21.89
C ARG A 517 35.39 43.79 -22.71
N SER A 518 35.33 43.60 -24.03
CA SER A 518 36.33 44.08 -24.97
C SER A 518 35.72 44.35 -26.34
N TYR A 519 36.38 45.22 -27.10
CA TYR A 519 35.96 45.63 -28.44
C TYR A 519 37.07 45.31 -29.44
N ALA A 520 36.71 44.72 -30.57
CA ALA A 520 37.54 44.70 -31.74
C ALA A 520 37.51 46.09 -32.38
N VAL A 521 38.68 46.72 -32.45
CA VAL A 521 38.83 48.06 -33.05
C VAL A 521 39.22 47.88 -34.51
N LYS A 522 38.39 48.40 -35.41
CA LYS A 522 38.60 48.31 -36.86
C LYS A 522 38.64 49.69 -37.49
N LEU A 523 39.56 49.87 -38.42
CA LEU A 523 39.54 50.99 -39.34
C LEU A 523 38.71 50.61 -40.57
N MET A 524 37.70 51.42 -40.84
CA MET A 524 36.75 51.29 -41.94
C MET A 524 36.88 52.48 -42.90
N GLY A 525 36.60 52.30 -44.19
CA GLY A 525 36.49 53.39 -45.18
C GLY A 525 37.78 53.72 -45.96
N GLY A 526 37.81 54.87 -46.65
CA GLY A 526 38.93 55.29 -47.52
C GLY A 526 38.68 55.18 -49.04
N MET A 527 37.84 56.06 -49.60
CA MET A 527 37.77 56.24 -51.07
C MET A 527 38.95 57.08 -51.57
N PRO A 528 39.47 56.87 -52.81
CA PRO A 528 38.87 56.09 -53.90
C PRO A 528 39.32 54.62 -53.99
N TYR A 529 40.22 54.16 -53.12
CA TYR A 529 40.89 52.85 -53.27
C TYR A 529 40.16 51.65 -52.65
N GLY A 530 38.87 51.80 -52.33
CA GLY A 530 38.02 50.73 -51.80
C GLY A 530 37.81 50.78 -50.28
N SER A 531 36.83 50.03 -49.80
CA SER A 531 36.53 49.97 -48.36
C SER A 531 37.67 49.27 -47.63
N ILE A 532 38.48 50.00 -46.87
CA ILE A 532 39.42 49.38 -45.93
C ILE A 532 38.60 48.76 -44.80
N ASN A 533 38.92 47.53 -44.41
CA ASN A 533 38.44 46.90 -43.19
C ASN A 533 39.65 46.27 -42.50
N ARG A 534 40.40 47.11 -41.75
CA ARG A 534 41.67 46.72 -41.13
C ARG A 534 41.48 46.59 -39.63
N SER A 535 41.77 45.42 -39.09
CA SER A 535 41.84 45.21 -37.65
C SER A 535 43.02 46.00 -37.07
N LEU A 536 42.75 46.82 -36.04
CA LEU A 536 43.76 47.60 -35.31
C LEU A 536 44.17 46.91 -34.02
N GLY A 537 43.28 46.10 -33.43
CA GLY A 537 43.54 45.35 -32.20
C GLY A 537 42.29 45.22 -31.32
N THR A 538 42.53 44.83 -30.07
CA THR A 538 41.48 44.66 -29.06
C THR A 538 41.62 45.73 -27.99
N ALA A 539 40.52 46.41 -27.68
CA ALA A 539 40.44 47.40 -26.63
C ALA A 539 39.60 46.88 -25.45
N TYR A 540 40.09 47.02 -24.22
CA TYR A 540 39.38 46.59 -23.01
C TYR A 540 38.64 47.78 -22.40
N SER A 541 37.41 47.55 -21.93
CA SER A 541 36.58 48.60 -21.29
C SER A 541 36.44 48.35 -19.79
N SER A 542 36.43 49.42 -19.00
CA SER A 542 36.25 49.39 -17.54
C SER A 542 34.84 49.83 -17.12
N GLY A 543 33.81 49.38 -17.84
CA GLY A 543 32.41 49.69 -17.53
C GLY A 543 32.08 51.17 -17.74
N LEU A 544 31.46 51.81 -16.73
CA LEU A 544 30.95 53.19 -16.78
C LEU A 544 32.01 54.25 -17.16
N GLN A 545 33.28 54.04 -16.81
CA GLN A 545 34.36 55.00 -17.08
C GLN A 545 34.86 54.96 -18.54
N GLY A 546 34.43 53.98 -19.34
CA GLY A 546 34.86 53.84 -20.72
C GLY A 546 36.24 53.19 -20.88
N GLY A 547 37.06 53.71 -21.80
CA GLY A 547 38.41 53.21 -22.02
C GLY A 547 39.20 53.98 -23.07
N THR A 548 40.45 53.55 -23.26
CA THR A 548 41.37 54.14 -24.23
C THR A 548 42.07 53.07 -25.07
N PHE A 549 42.34 53.39 -26.33
CA PHE A 549 43.11 52.55 -27.25
C PHE A 549 44.17 53.38 -27.95
N VAL A 550 45.45 53.01 -27.77
CA VAL A 550 46.56 53.71 -28.39
C VAL A 550 46.77 53.16 -29.79
N TRP A 551 46.78 54.05 -30.79
CA TRP A 551 46.96 53.68 -32.19
C TRP A 551 48.00 54.58 -32.85
N ALA A 552 49.07 53.96 -33.36
CA ALA A 552 50.01 54.61 -34.27
C ALA A 552 49.47 54.51 -35.69
N ILE A 553 49.15 55.65 -36.32
CA ILE A 553 48.58 55.70 -37.66
C ILE A 553 49.66 55.35 -38.67
N PRO A 554 49.54 54.25 -39.43
CA PRO A 554 50.54 53.85 -40.41
C PRO A 554 50.66 54.85 -41.57
N GLN A 555 51.88 55.04 -42.11
CA GLN A 555 52.17 55.96 -43.22
C GLN A 555 51.51 55.52 -44.55
N ASP A 556 51.22 54.24 -44.71
CA ASP A 556 50.55 53.64 -45.88
C ASP A 556 49.05 53.99 -45.99
N LEU A 557 48.44 54.54 -44.94
CA LEU A 557 47.05 54.99 -45.00
C LEU A 557 46.89 56.35 -45.71
N ALA A 558 47.98 57.04 -46.07
CA ALA A 558 47.95 58.35 -46.69
C ALA A 558 47.72 58.28 -48.21
N GLY A 559 46.50 58.56 -48.65
CA GLY A 559 46.15 58.63 -50.07
C GLY A 559 45.13 59.71 -50.40
N GLY A 560 45.48 61.00 -50.26
CA GLY A 560 44.71 62.17 -50.72
C GLY A 560 43.74 62.79 -49.70
N ASN A 561 43.23 64.00 -50.00
CA ASN A 561 42.33 64.84 -49.16
C ASN A 561 40.93 64.20 -48.93
N TYR A 562 40.85 63.02 -48.32
CA TYR A 562 39.59 62.28 -48.22
C TYR A 562 39.13 62.13 -46.76
N GLN A 563 37.95 62.69 -46.48
CA GLN A 563 37.36 62.82 -45.14
C GLN A 563 36.57 61.58 -44.66
N ASN A 564 36.89 60.36 -45.13
CA ASN A 564 35.95 59.23 -45.04
C ASN A 564 36.51 57.99 -44.32
N TYR A 565 37.38 58.15 -43.32
CA TYR A 565 37.77 57.03 -42.44
C TYR A 565 36.76 56.90 -41.30
N GLN A 566 36.58 55.70 -40.77
CA GLN A 566 35.67 55.44 -39.66
C GLN A 566 36.33 54.45 -38.72
N ILE A 567 36.25 54.70 -37.42
CA ILE A 567 36.66 53.74 -36.42
C ILE A 567 35.41 53.00 -35.96
N SER A 568 35.46 51.68 -36.09
CA SER A 568 34.39 50.79 -35.69
C SER A 568 34.82 50.04 -34.44
N PHE A 569 33.93 50.02 -33.45
CA PHE A 569 34.04 49.18 -32.27
C PHE A 569 32.98 48.09 -32.36
N GLU A 570 33.44 46.84 -32.32
CA GLU A 570 32.57 45.67 -32.35
C GLU A 570 32.80 44.87 -31.07
N GLY A 571 31.75 44.70 -30.27
CA GLY A 571 31.83 43.93 -29.03
C GLY A 571 32.26 42.49 -29.29
N ILE A 572 33.26 42.01 -28.57
CA ILE A 572 33.71 40.61 -28.64
C ILE A 572 32.88 39.78 -27.64
N GLU A 573 32.42 38.60 -28.05
CA GLU A 573 31.62 37.63 -27.25
C GLU A 573 30.14 38.00 -26.98
N SER A 574 29.59 39.02 -27.64
CA SER A 574 28.17 39.36 -27.53
C SER A 574 27.56 39.66 -28.91
N SER A 575 26.30 39.29 -29.12
CA SER A 575 25.53 39.64 -30.34
C SER A 575 24.99 41.08 -30.33
N ALA A 576 25.30 41.86 -29.29
CA ALA A 576 24.92 43.26 -29.12
C ALA A 576 26.16 44.19 -29.12
N GLY A 577 25.96 45.45 -29.53
CA GLY A 577 26.97 46.52 -29.41
C GLY A 577 27.80 46.80 -30.68
N HIS A 578 27.14 47.22 -31.76
CA HIS A 578 27.82 47.88 -32.88
C HIS A 578 27.77 49.39 -32.69
N ALA A 579 28.90 50.01 -32.38
CA ALA A 579 29.05 51.46 -32.35
C ALA A 579 30.17 51.90 -33.29
N THR A 580 29.92 52.92 -34.11
CA THR A 580 30.86 53.40 -35.13
C THR A 580 30.99 54.92 -35.08
N ALA A 581 32.20 55.45 -35.30
CA ALA A 581 32.47 56.89 -35.29
C ALA A 581 33.37 57.30 -36.49
N THR A 582 32.93 58.29 -37.27
CA THR A 582 33.56 58.71 -38.54
C THR A 582 34.57 59.85 -38.32
N PHE A 583 35.73 59.83 -38.99
CA PHE A 583 36.79 60.85 -38.86
C PHE A 583 37.63 61.00 -40.15
N GLY A 584 38.38 62.09 -40.28
CA GLY A 584 39.27 62.34 -41.43
C GLY A 584 40.74 62.06 -41.11
N ILE A 585 41.51 61.63 -42.10
CA ILE A 585 42.98 61.54 -42.00
C ILE A 585 43.57 62.57 -42.98
N GLY A 586 44.35 63.52 -42.47
CA GLY A 586 44.97 64.60 -43.22
C GLY A 586 46.49 64.45 -43.37
N PHE A 587 47.09 65.32 -44.17
CA PHE A 587 48.55 65.44 -44.36
C PHE A 587 49.13 66.54 -43.46
N CYS A 588 50.25 66.29 -42.76
CA CYS A 588 51.10 67.39 -42.28
C CYS A 588 51.98 67.81 -43.46
N SER A 589 51.64 68.89 -44.16
CA SER A 589 52.60 69.56 -45.04
C SER A 589 53.56 70.35 -44.15
N SER A 590 54.67 69.72 -43.77
CA SER A 590 55.83 70.30 -43.06
C SER A 590 55.53 70.94 -41.68
N TYR A 591 56.10 70.31 -40.63
CA TYR A 591 56.15 70.70 -39.21
C TYR A 591 54.92 70.39 -38.35
N CYS A 592 54.97 69.23 -37.72
CA CYS A 592 54.14 68.85 -36.59
C CYS A 592 55.13 68.46 -35.46
N TYR A 593 55.35 69.38 -34.52
CA TYR A 593 56.16 69.20 -33.30
C TYR A 593 55.29 68.77 -32.13
#